data_AF-A0A151K1A9-F1
#
_entry.id   AF-A0A151K1A9-F1
#
_cell.length_a   1.000
_cell.length_b   1.000
_cell.length_c   1.000
_cell.angle_alpha   90.00
_cell.angle_beta   90.00
_cell.angle_gamma   90.00
#
_symmetry.space_group_name_H-M   'P 1'
#
loop_
_entity.id
_entity.type
_entity.pdbx_description
1 polymer ?
#
loop_
_entity_poly.entity_id
_entity_poly.type
_entity_poly.pdbx_seq_one_letter_code
_entity_poly.pdbx_strand_id
1 'polypeptide(L)'
;MSEATLVLASDNMLTTSLSRRVKKHIHWTLQAVGLILTLVGVGVKYNAKSVHFLSIHSITGISSLVIICIVTLLGYPVWIAWKLRKFVRPMIIKFFHNFLATIGFIIGMVSQCYGYKKTWIYHEMEMKHVDDMLLVLTILITILSLRGALNSLYRQATNYLQLICSFT
;
A
#
# COMPACT_ATOMS: atom_id res chain seq x y z
N MET A 1 -2.12 -3.56 -5.18
CA MET A 1 -1.56 -2.46 -4.36
C MET A 1 -0.05 -2.32 -4.49
N SER A 2 0.73 -3.40 -4.48
CA SER A 2 2.19 -3.37 -4.73
C SER A 2 2.59 -2.66 -6.03
N GLU A 3 1.88 -2.94 -7.13
CA GLU A 3 2.12 -2.30 -8.43
C GLU A 3 1.96 -0.77 -8.38
N ALA A 4 0.97 -0.26 -7.64
CA ALA A 4 0.78 1.17 -7.44
C ALA A 4 2.04 1.80 -6.82
N THR A 5 2.65 1.14 -5.83
CA THR A 5 3.91 1.59 -5.20
C THR A 5 5.08 1.50 -6.16
N LEU A 6 5.23 0.39 -6.89
CA LEU A 6 6.32 0.15 -7.84
C LEU A 6 6.34 1.12 -9.01
N VAL A 7 5.18 1.59 -9.48
CA VAL A 7 5.09 2.63 -10.55
C VAL A 7 5.78 3.94 -10.14
N LEU A 8 5.85 4.25 -8.85
CA LEU A 8 6.50 5.47 -8.35
C LEU A 8 8.01 5.30 -8.11
N ALA A 9 8.52 4.06 -8.15
CA ALA A 9 9.93 3.77 -7.97
C ALA A 9 10.73 4.32 -9.16
N SER A 10 11.86 4.97 -8.86
CA SER A 10 12.68 5.65 -9.87
C SER A 10 13.45 4.68 -10.77
N ASP A 11 13.69 3.48 -10.27
CA ASP A 11 14.43 2.37 -10.87
C ASP A 11 13.52 1.33 -11.54
N ASN A 12 12.21 1.57 -11.58
CA ASN A 12 11.29 0.70 -12.28
C ASN A 12 11.46 0.84 -13.80
N MET A 13 12.09 -0.15 -14.42
CA MET A 13 12.37 -0.19 -15.86
C MET A 13 11.11 -0.04 -16.73
N LEU A 14 9.99 -0.61 -16.31
CA LEU A 14 8.73 -0.59 -17.07
C LEU A 14 8.09 0.81 -17.14
N THR A 15 8.43 1.68 -16.20
CA THR A 15 7.87 3.04 -16.14
C THR A 15 8.94 4.11 -16.28
N THR A 16 10.20 3.75 -16.52
CA THR A 16 11.32 4.71 -16.50
C THR A 16 11.16 5.85 -17.52
N SER A 17 10.57 5.55 -18.69
CA SER A 17 10.27 6.51 -19.77
C SER A 17 9.07 7.42 -19.48
N LEU A 18 8.26 7.13 -18.46
CA LEU A 18 7.05 7.89 -18.15
C LEU A 18 7.36 9.13 -17.31
N SER A 19 6.71 10.25 -17.65
CA SER A 19 6.81 11.47 -16.86
C SER A 19 6.28 11.28 -15.42
N ARG A 20 6.81 12.07 -14.48
CA ARG A 20 6.37 12.04 -13.08
C ARG A 20 4.87 12.33 -12.91
N ARG A 21 4.27 13.11 -13.82
CA ARG A 21 2.84 13.38 -13.82
C ARG A 21 2.05 12.11 -14.16
N VAL A 22 2.43 11.43 -15.23
CA VAL A 22 1.78 10.17 -15.66
C VAL A 22 1.92 9.08 -14.59
N LYS A 23 3.12 8.90 -14.01
CA LYS A 23 3.34 7.96 -12.90
C LYS A 23 2.39 8.18 -11.72
N LYS A 24 2.10 9.44 -11.37
CA LYS A 24 1.15 9.78 -10.29
C LYS A 24 -0.29 9.40 -10.65
N HIS A 25 -0.70 9.59 -11.90
CA HIS A 25 -2.03 9.16 -12.36
C HIS A 25 -2.16 7.65 -12.32
N ILE A 26 -1.21 6.92 -12.90
CA ILE A 26 -1.20 5.46 -12.90
C ILE A 26 -1.17 4.91 -11.46
N HIS A 27 -0.34 5.48 -10.59
CA HIS A 27 -0.31 5.12 -9.16
C HIS A 27 -1.70 5.23 -8.53
N TRP A 28 -2.36 6.39 -8.70
CA TRP A 28 -3.68 6.61 -8.11
C TRP A 28 -4.74 5.66 -8.69
N THR A 29 -4.72 5.41 -10.00
CA THR A 29 -5.64 4.46 -10.65
C THR A 29 -5.43 3.04 -10.14
N LEU A 30 -4.19 2.54 -10.12
CA LEU A 30 -3.88 1.20 -9.60
C LEU A 30 -4.21 1.07 -8.10
N GLN A 31 -4.03 2.15 -7.34
CA GLN A 31 -4.41 2.22 -5.94
C GLN A 31 -5.92 2.11 -5.77
N ALA A 32 -6.71 2.85 -6.54
CA ALA A 32 -8.17 2.82 -6.50
C ALA A 32 -8.72 1.44 -6.92
N VAL A 33 -8.22 0.88 -8.03
CA VAL A 33 -8.60 -0.46 -8.49
C VAL A 33 -8.26 -1.51 -7.43
N GLY A 34 -7.05 -1.47 -6.89
CA GLY A 34 -6.64 -2.40 -5.83
C GLY A 34 -7.52 -2.30 -4.59
N LEU A 35 -7.89 -1.08 -4.17
CA LEU A 35 -8.79 -0.85 -3.04
C LEU A 35 -10.19 -1.42 -3.30
N ILE A 36 -10.76 -1.18 -4.48
CA ILE A 36 -12.07 -1.72 -4.87
C ILE A 36 -12.05 -3.26 -4.84
N LEU A 37 -11.05 -3.88 -5.46
CA LEU A 37 -10.91 -5.34 -5.45
C LEU A 37 -10.78 -5.91 -4.03
N THR A 38 -10.08 -5.19 -3.15
CA THR A 38 -9.92 -5.60 -1.74
C THR A 38 -11.25 -5.48 -0.99
N LEU A 39 -11.99 -4.39 -1.17
CA LEU A 39 -13.31 -4.20 -0.57
C LEU A 39 -14.29 -5.28 -1.02
N VAL A 40 -14.32 -5.61 -2.31
CA VAL A 40 -15.15 -6.70 -2.85
C VAL A 40 -14.74 -8.04 -2.24
N GLY A 41 -13.45 -8.36 -2.21
CA GLY A 41 -12.96 -9.62 -1.63
C GLY A 41 -13.30 -9.77 -0.15
N VAL A 42 -13.16 -8.69 0.63
CA VAL A 42 -13.58 -8.66 2.04
C VAL A 42 -15.09 -8.82 2.16
N GLY A 43 -15.88 -8.13 1.33
CA GLY A 43 -17.35 -8.24 1.33
C GLY A 43 -17.84 -9.67 1.04
N VAL A 44 -17.24 -10.33 0.05
CA VAL A 44 -17.53 -11.74 -0.28
C VAL A 44 -17.20 -12.65 0.90
N LYS A 45 -16.01 -12.52 1.51
CA LYS A 45 -15.64 -13.35 2.66
C LYS A 45 -16.41 -13.02 3.92
N TYR A 46 -16.87 -11.78 4.08
CA TYR A 46 -17.79 -11.40 5.14
C TYR A 46 -19.10 -12.16 4.96
N ASN A 47 -19.76 -12.07 3.80
CA ASN A 47 -21.04 -12.75 3.56
C ASN A 47 -20.96 -14.28 3.66
N ALA A 48 -19.81 -14.87 3.32
CA ALA A 48 -19.62 -16.33 3.34
C ALA A 48 -19.37 -16.93 4.74
N LYS A 49 -19.20 -16.11 5.79
CA LYS A 49 -18.86 -16.60 7.14
C LYS A 49 -19.85 -16.08 8.17
N SER A 50 -20.12 -16.88 9.20
CA SER A 50 -20.93 -16.45 10.36
C SER A 50 -20.11 -15.76 11.45
N VAL A 51 -18.80 -16.02 11.48
CA VAL A 51 -17.87 -15.45 12.45
C VAL A 51 -16.78 -14.67 11.72
N HIS A 52 -16.61 -13.40 12.09
CA HIS A 52 -15.75 -12.47 11.37
C HIS A 52 -14.57 -11.99 12.23
N PHE A 53 -13.48 -11.63 11.57
CA PHE A 53 -12.36 -10.87 12.16
C PHE A 53 -11.67 -11.48 13.41
N LEU A 54 -11.78 -12.77 13.66
CA LEU A 54 -11.08 -13.42 14.80
C LEU A 54 -9.67 -13.92 14.48
N SER A 55 -9.39 -14.26 13.21
CA SER A 55 -8.07 -14.80 12.84
C SER A 55 -7.03 -13.69 12.67
N ILE A 56 -5.75 -13.99 12.89
CA ILE A 56 -4.65 -13.04 12.66
C ILE A 56 -4.70 -12.46 11.24
N HIS A 57 -4.94 -13.31 10.23
CA HIS A 57 -5.15 -12.88 8.83
C HIS A 57 -6.24 -11.80 8.73
N SER A 58 -7.40 -12.02 9.33
CA SER A 58 -8.53 -11.10 9.21
C SER A 58 -8.35 -9.82 10.03
N ILE A 59 -7.69 -9.88 11.20
CA ILE A 59 -7.38 -8.69 12.03
C ILE A 59 -6.35 -7.80 11.33
N THR A 60 -5.26 -8.39 10.83
CA THR A 60 -4.25 -7.66 10.06
C THR A 60 -4.83 -7.12 8.75
N GLY A 61 -5.67 -7.92 8.07
CA GLY A 61 -6.32 -7.53 6.82
C GLY A 61 -7.24 -6.32 6.97
N ILE A 62 -8.14 -6.33 7.96
CA ILE A 62 -9.05 -5.20 8.20
C ILE A 62 -8.29 -3.96 8.69
N SER A 63 -7.28 -4.14 9.55
CA SER A 63 -6.41 -3.03 9.98
C SER A 63 -5.71 -2.36 8.79
N SER A 64 -5.14 -3.16 7.89
CA SER A 64 -4.53 -2.66 6.65
C SER A 64 -5.56 -1.93 5.78
N LEU A 65 -6.74 -2.52 5.57
CA LEU A 65 -7.80 -1.94 4.76
C LEU A 65 -8.24 -0.56 5.28
N VAL A 66 -8.47 -0.41 6.59
CA VAL A 66 -8.84 0.88 7.19
C VAL A 66 -7.75 1.93 6.96
N ILE A 67 -6.49 1.57 7.22
CA ILE A 67 -5.34 2.45 6.99
C ILE A 67 -5.28 2.89 5.52
N ILE A 68 -5.43 1.95 4.59
CA ILE A 68 -5.36 2.21 3.16
C ILE A 68 -6.54 3.06 2.67
N CYS A 69 -7.75 2.88 3.19
CA CYS A 69 -8.88 3.75 2.90
C CYS A 69 -8.55 5.20 3.27
N ILE A 70 -8.05 5.43 4.49
CA ILE A 70 -7.64 6.76 4.97
C ILE A 70 -6.54 7.33 4.07
N VAL A 71 -5.49 6.56 3.78
CA VAL A 71 -4.36 6.98 2.94
C VAL A 71 -4.80 7.33 1.52
N THR A 72 -5.70 6.55 0.94
CA THR A 72 -6.21 6.77 -0.43
C THR A 72 -7.01 8.07 -0.49
N LEU A 73 -7.84 8.33 0.54
CA LEU A 73 -8.54 9.61 0.70
C LEU A 73 -7.57 10.77 0.91
N LEU A 74 -6.52 10.61 1.72
CA LEU A 74 -5.47 11.62 1.93
C LEU A 74 -4.58 11.86 0.68
N GLY A 75 -4.50 10.88 -0.21
CA GLY A 75 -3.82 11.00 -1.50
C GLY A 75 -4.57 11.88 -2.51
N TYR A 76 -5.89 11.96 -2.40
CA TYR A 76 -6.73 12.80 -3.26
C TYR A 76 -6.48 14.32 -3.09
N PRO A 77 -6.34 14.87 -1.87
CA PRO A 77 -5.90 16.25 -1.62
C PRO A 77 -4.58 16.66 -2.29
N VAL A 78 -3.72 15.72 -2.73
CA VAL A 78 -2.52 16.05 -3.52
C VAL A 78 -2.90 16.65 -4.88
N TRP A 79 -4.08 16.31 -5.42
CA TRP A 79 -4.61 16.90 -6.65
C TRP A 79 -5.24 18.30 -6.40
N ILE A 80 -5.65 18.57 -5.15
CA ILE A 80 -6.19 19.85 -4.69
C ILE A 80 -5.14 20.65 -3.87
N ALA A 81 -3.86 20.28 -3.98
CA ALA A 81 -2.77 20.80 -3.13
C ALA A 81 -2.66 22.33 -3.14
N TRP A 82 -3.12 23.01 -4.18
CA TRP A 82 -3.16 24.48 -4.22
C TRP A 82 -4.10 25.08 -3.16
N LYS A 83 -5.26 24.47 -2.89
CA LYS A 83 -6.17 24.92 -1.83
C LYS A 83 -5.68 24.50 -0.43
N LEU A 84 -5.09 23.32 -0.30
CA LEU A 84 -4.60 22.81 1.00
C LEU A 84 -3.34 23.53 1.52
N ARG A 85 -2.55 24.15 0.64
CA ARG A 85 -1.36 24.95 1.01
C ARG A 85 -1.66 26.05 2.03
N LYS A 86 -2.90 26.53 2.11
CA LYS A 86 -3.32 27.55 3.08
C LYS A 86 -3.44 27.02 4.51
N PHE A 87 -3.62 25.70 4.68
CA PHE A 87 -3.89 25.09 5.99
C PHE A 87 -2.75 24.20 6.48
N VAL A 88 -2.12 23.42 5.59
CA VAL A 88 -1.05 22.49 5.95
C VAL A 88 0.05 22.51 4.89
N ARG A 89 1.31 22.51 5.32
CA ARG A 89 2.46 22.43 4.42
C ARG A 89 2.38 21.11 3.61
N PRO A 90 2.40 21.16 2.26
CA PRO A 90 2.30 19.96 1.42
C PRO A 90 3.34 18.88 1.72
N MET A 91 4.50 19.28 2.23
CA MET A 91 5.55 18.37 2.67
C MET A 91 5.10 17.45 3.81
N ILE A 92 4.35 17.98 4.79
CA ILE A 92 3.85 17.22 5.95
C ILE A 92 2.83 16.19 5.50
N ILE A 93 1.86 16.59 4.68
CA ILE A 93 0.85 15.68 4.12
C ILE A 93 1.51 14.54 3.35
N LYS A 94 2.51 14.86 2.52
CA LYS A 94 3.23 13.87 1.73
C LYS A 94 4.00 12.88 2.61
N PHE A 95 4.63 13.37 3.68
CA PHE A 95 5.33 12.53 4.65
C PHE A 95 4.36 11.56 5.34
N PHE A 96 3.27 12.08 5.91
CA PHE A 96 2.27 11.24 6.59
C PHE A 96 1.60 10.25 5.64
N HIS A 97 1.26 10.68 4.41
CA HIS A 97 0.72 9.79 3.39
C HIS A 97 1.71 8.64 3.11
N ASN A 98 3.00 8.94 2.88
CA ASN A 98 4.00 7.91 2.60
C ASN A 98 4.24 6.99 3.80
N PHE A 99 4.32 7.53 5.02
CA PHE A 99 4.51 6.78 6.25
C PHE A 99 3.35 5.81 6.49
N LEU A 100 2.13 6.33 6.50
CA LEU A 100 0.93 5.57 6.77
C LEU A 100 0.64 4.56 5.64
N ALA A 101 0.89 4.92 4.38
CA ALA A 101 0.83 4.00 3.24
C ALA A 101 1.80 2.82 3.40
N THR A 102 3.04 3.09 3.84
CA THR A 102 4.06 2.06 4.03
C THR A 102 3.65 1.09 5.14
N ILE A 103 3.17 1.61 6.28
CA ILE A 103 2.69 0.76 7.38
C ILE A 103 1.49 -0.07 6.93
N GLY A 104 0.47 0.56 6.32
CA GLY A 104 -0.71 -0.13 5.82
C GLY A 104 -0.36 -1.23 4.82
N PHE A 105 0.59 -0.96 3.91
CA PHE A 105 1.09 -1.93 2.95
C PHE A 105 1.78 -3.12 3.64
N ILE A 106 2.69 -2.88 4.59
CA ILE A 106 3.39 -3.95 5.32
C ILE A 106 2.37 -4.85 6.05
N ILE A 107 1.42 -4.25 6.78
CA ILE A 107 0.37 -5.01 7.49
C ILE A 107 -0.46 -5.82 6.50
N GLY A 108 -0.76 -5.26 5.32
CA GLY A 108 -1.50 -5.94 4.25
C GLY A 108 -0.73 -7.14 3.68
N MET A 109 0.58 -7.00 3.42
CA MET A 109 1.41 -8.12 2.96
C MET A 109 1.54 -9.21 4.03
N VAL A 110 1.66 -8.84 5.30
CA VAL A 110 1.63 -9.80 6.42
C VAL A 110 0.30 -10.53 6.49
N SER A 111 -0.82 -9.83 6.34
CA SER A 111 -2.15 -10.45 6.25
C SER A 111 -2.21 -11.46 5.10
N GLN A 112 -1.73 -11.08 3.92
CA GLN A 112 -1.70 -11.96 2.74
C GLN A 112 -0.88 -13.24 3.01
N CYS A 113 0.29 -13.13 3.64
CA CYS A 113 1.09 -14.28 4.04
C CYS A 113 0.35 -15.22 5.00
N TYR A 114 -0.40 -14.69 5.97
CA TYR A 114 -1.29 -15.51 6.81
C TYR A 114 -2.48 -16.10 6.05
N GLY A 115 -2.88 -15.48 4.93
CA GLY A 115 -3.92 -16.00 4.04
C GLY A 115 -3.49 -17.29 3.36
N TYR A 116 -2.27 -17.33 2.78
CA TYR A 116 -1.75 -18.54 2.12
C TYR A 116 -1.54 -19.70 3.09
N LYS A 117 -1.18 -19.43 4.35
CA LYS A 117 -1.08 -20.47 5.38
C LYS A 117 -2.40 -21.20 5.68
N LYS A 118 -3.53 -20.71 5.18
CA LYS A 118 -4.83 -21.39 5.29
C LYS A 118 -5.09 -22.40 4.17
N THR A 119 -4.13 -22.61 3.26
CA THR A 119 -4.13 -23.63 2.19
C THR A 119 -5.38 -23.63 1.30
N TRP A 120 -6.09 -22.51 1.24
CA TRP A 120 -7.36 -22.43 0.53
C TRP A 120 -7.14 -22.52 -0.99
N ILE A 121 -6.01 -22.05 -1.51
CA ILE A 121 -5.72 -22.07 -2.95
C ILE A 121 -5.42 -23.49 -3.40
N TYR A 122 -4.65 -24.25 -2.61
CA TYR A 122 -4.49 -25.68 -2.83
C TYR A 122 -5.84 -26.41 -2.89
N HIS A 123 -6.76 -26.12 -1.97
CA HIS A 123 -8.06 -26.78 -1.96
C HIS A 123 -8.93 -26.48 -3.19
N GLU A 124 -8.81 -25.28 -3.78
CA GLU A 124 -9.60 -24.90 -4.95
C GLU A 124 -8.93 -25.31 -6.28
N MET A 125 -7.60 -25.38 -6.32
CA MET A 125 -6.83 -25.58 -7.56
C MET A 125 -6.17 -26.97 -7.66
N GLU A 126 -6.12 -27.73 -6.57
CA GLU A 126 -5.46 -29.05 -6.45
C GLU A 126 -3.96 -29.05 -6.84
N MET A 127 -3.33 -27.88 -6.90
CA MET A 127 -1.92 -27.71 -7.27
C MET A 127 -1.02 -27.75 -6.04
N LYS A 128 -0.19 -28.80 -5.92
CA LYS A 128 0.80 -28.91 -4.83
C LYS A 128 1.72 -27.69 -4.78
N HIS A 129 2.02 -27.22 -3.57
CA HIS A 129 2.93 -26.09 -3.27
C HIS A 129 2.51 -24.71 -3.82
N VAL A 130 1.28 -24.54 -4.32
CA VAL A 130 0.81 -23.25 -4.85
C VAL A 130 0.81 -22.16 -3.78
N ASP A 131 0.36 -22.47 -2.56
CA ASP A 131 0.34 -21.51 -1.44
C ASP A 131 1.77 -21.11 -1.02
N ASP A 132 2.72 -22.05 -1.00
CA ASP A 132 4.13 -21.79 -0.66
C ASP A 132 4.81 -20.91 -1.72
N MET A 133 4.55 -21.19 -3.01
CA MET A 133 5.03 -20.37 -4.13
C MET A 133 4.51 -18.93 -4.02
N LEU A 134 3.21 -18.76 -3.76
CA LEU A 134 2.59 -17.45 -3.60
C LEU A 134 3.10 -16.70 -2.37
N LEU A 135 3.40 -17.41 -1.28
CA LEU A 135 4.04 -16.85 -0.09
C LEU A 135 5.42 -16.29 -0.43
N VAL A 136 6.29 -17.07 -1.06
CA VAL A 136 7.65 -16.63 -1.46
C VAL A 136 7.56 -15.44 -2.41
N LEU A 137 6.70 -15.51 -3.43
CA LEU A 137 6.50 -14.43 -4.38
C LEU A 137 6.02 -13.14 -3.69
N THR A 138 5.12 -13.26 -2.72
CA THR A 138 4.59 -12.12 -1.95
C THR A 138 5.68 -11.47 -1.11
N ILE A 139 6.57 -12.26 -0.50
CA ILE A 139 7.73 -11.73 0.23
C ILE A 139 8.66 -10.95 -0.71
N LEU A 140 8.99 -11.51 -1.88
CA LEU A 140 9.83 -10.85 -2.88
C LEU A 140 9.22 -9.52 -3.37
N ILE A 141 7.93 -9.53 -3.72
CA ILE A 141 7.20 -8.33 -4.13
C ILE A 141 7.18 -7.28 -3.01
N THR A 142 7.06 -7.71 -1.74
CA THR A 142 7.11 -6.81 -0.59
C THR A 142 8.45 -6.08 -0.53
N ILE A 143 9.57 -6.81 -0.61
CA ILE A 143 10.92 -6.25 -0.54
C ILE A 143 11.14 -5.24 -1.69
N LEU A 144 10.78 -5.63 -2.92
CA LEU A 144 10.92 -4.77 -4.08
C LEU A 144 10.08 -3.48 -3.97
N SER A 145 8.84 -3.60 -3.48
CA SER A 145 7.93 -2.45 -3.29
C SER A 145 8.43 -1.51 -2.19
N LEU A 146 8.99 -2.05 -1.10
CA LEU A 146 9.46 -1.26 0.03
C LEU A 146 10.73 -0.47 -0.26
N ARG A 147 11.63 -0.96 -1.11
CA ARG A 147 12.89 -0.26 -1.44
C ARG A 147 12.65 1.20 -1.85
N GLY A 148 11.76 1.43 -2.80
CA GLY A 148 11.43 2.78 -3.28
C GLY A 148 10.68 3.61 -2.23
N ALA A 149 9.75 2.99 -1.49
CA ALA A 149 8.92 3.65 -0.49
C ALA A 149 9.76 4.14 0.71
N LEU A 150 10.64 3.29 1.23
CA LEU A 150 11.53 3.60 2.36
C LEU A 150 12.56 4.67 2.00
N ASN A 151 13.18 4.60 0.82
CA ASN A 151 14.08 5.65 0.35
C ASN A 151 13.37 7.01 0.23
N SER A 152 12.12 7.01 -0.24
CA SER A 152 11.29 8.21 -0.30
C SER A 152 10.91 8.73 1.08
N LEU A 153 10.66 7.84 2.04
CA LEU A 153 10.31 8.19 3.42
C LEU A 153 11.52 8.79 4.15
N TYR A 154 12.68 8.15 4.04
CA TYR A 154 13.94 8.62 4.62
C TYR A 154 14.26 10.04 4.16
N ARG A 155 14.24 10.30 2.84
CA ARG A 155 14.48 11.64 2.29
C ARG A 155 13.48 12.69 2.76
N GLN A 156 12.21 12.30 2.98
CA GLN A 156 11.20 13.21 3.50
C GLN A 156 11.41 13.51 4.99
N ALA A 157 11.82 12.51 5.77
CA ALA A 157 12.17 12.67 7.18
C ALA A 157 13.37 13.60 7.36
N THR A 158 14.45 13.41 6.59
CA THR A 158 15.63 14.28 6.65
C THR A 158 15.30 15.72 6.28
N ASN A 159 14.52 15.94 5.22
CA ASN A 159 14.11 17.27 4.80
C ASN A 159 13.22 17.95 5.86
N TYR A 160 12.38 17.18 6.55
CA TYR A 160 11.53 17.70 7.62
C TYR A 160 12.35 18.06 8.87
N LEU A 161 13.32 17.24 9.25
CA LEU A 161 14.25 17.53 10.36
C LEU A 161 15.06 18.81 10.09
N GLN A 162 15.62 18.94 8.88
CA GLN A 162 16.33 20.17 8.47
C GLN A 162 15.44 21.41 8.56
N LEU A 163 14.18 21.28 8.16
CA LEU A 163 13.21 22.37 8.25
C LEU A 163 13.02 22.80 9.70
N ILE A 164 12.82 21.86 10.63
CA ILE A 164 12.67 22.17 12.07
C ILE A 164 13.94 22.83 12.62
N CYS A 165 15.11 22.27 12.34
CA CYS A 165 16.38 22.80 12.85
C CYS A 165 16.73 24.19 12.28
N SER A 166 16.18 24.57 11.12
CA SER A 166 16.37 25.92 10.56
C SER A 166 15.47 26.98 11.20
N PHE A 167 14.48 26.58 12.00
CA PHE A 167 13.57 27.48 12.73
C PHE A 167 13.86 27.58 14.24
N THR A 168 14.88 26.85 14.73
CA THR A 168 15.43 26.92 16.09
C THR A 168 16.78 27.61 16.07
#